data_AF-A0AAU9T9F2-F1
#
_entry.id   AF-A0AAU9T9F2-F1
#
_cell.length_a   1.000
_cell.length_b   1.000
_cell.length_c   1.000
_cell.angle_alpha   90.00
_cell.angle_beta   90.00
_cell.angle_gamma   90.00
#
_symmetry.space_group_name_H-M   'P 1'
#
loop_
_entity.id
_entity.type
_entity.pdbx_description
1 polymer ?
#
loop_
_entity_poly.entity_id
_entity_poly.type
_entity_poly.pdbx_seq_one_letter_code
_entity_poly.pdbx_strand_id
1 'polypeptide(L)'
;MWDLRRYFGLRYLYTKTLEFEVGYLCHEIVYRYQLVLELYQMAERRFVKFENRNFAPVGYMFYIYTNILQQSQDIIHLCHMLHEIEKKYKGKRGVFDDYGENRDNKVNSSSAMKSELAYEKWLQKQRQEERKRQKERKKYLKQLHKFGMTTTKKKTRNKNSSWPLHYGWSIENW
;
A
#
# COMPACT_ATOMS: atom_id res chain seq x y z
N MET A 1 -36.69 8.00 -16.58
CA MET A 1 -35.54 8.46 -15.73
C MET A 1 -35.08 7.39 -14.71
N TRP A 2 -35.40 6.10 -14.90
CA TRP A 2 -35.00 5.01 -13.98
C TRP A 2 -33.87 4.11 -14.51
N ASP A 3 -33.52 4.20 -15.80
CA ASP A 3 -32.52 3.31 -16.42
C ASP A 3 -31.05 3.64 -16.08
N LEU A 4 -30.70 4.92 -15.96
CA LEU A 4 -29.32 5.33 -15.66
C LEU A 4 -28.81 4.74 -14.34
N ARG A 5 -29.67 4.64 -13.30
CA ARG A 5 -29.29 4.08 -12.00
C ARG A 5 -28.96 2.58 -12.07
N ARG A 6 -29.59 1.84 -12.99
CA ARG A 6 -29.34 0.40 -13.18
C ARG A 6 -27.95 0.15 -13.79
N TYR A 7 -27.52 1.01 -14.71
CA TYR A 7 -26.17 1.00 -15.27
C TYR A 7 -25.10 1.43 -14.25
N PHE A 8 -25.38 2.42 -13.40
CA PHE A 8 -24.45 2.79 -12.33
C PHE A 8 -24.32 1.69 -11.25
N GLY A 9 -25.40 0.97 -10.94
CA GLY A 9 -25.38 -0.17 -10.01
C GLY A 9 -24.43 -1.30 -10.43
N LEU A 10 -24.33 -1.58 -11.74
CA LEU A 10 -23.36 -2.53 -12.28
C LEU A 10 -21.92 -2.08 -12.04
N ARG A 11 -21.63 -0.77 -12.10
CA ARG A 11 -20.29 -0.22 -11.83
C ARG A 11 -19.88 -0.37 -10.36
N TYR A 12 -20.85 -0.29 -9.44
CA TYR A 12 -20.63 -0.54 -8.01
C TYR A 12 -20.52 -2.03 -7.66
N LEU A 13 -20.96 -2.93 -8.53
CA LEU A 13 -20.85 -4.37 -8.33
C LEU A 13 -19.38 -4.83 -8.33
N TYR A 14 -18.53 -4.14 -9.08
CA TYR A 14 -17.09 -4.42 -9.20
C TYR A 14 -16.24 -3.63 -8.18
N THR A 15 -16.80 -2.64 -7.49
CA THR A 15 -16.05 -1.95 -6.45
C THR A 15 -15.81 -2.89 -5.26
N LYS A 16 -14.54 -3.06 -4.89
CA LYS A 16 -14.02 -3.94 -3.81
C LYS A 16 -13.91 -5.43 -4.13
N THR A 17 -13.99 -5.84 -5.40
CA THR A 17 -13.66 -7.22 -5.79
C THR A 17 -12.16 -7.38 -6.04
N LEU A 18 -11.62 -8.58 -5.80
CA LEU A 18 -10.20 -8.86 -6.04
C LEU A 18 -9.85 -8.66 -7.51
N GLU A 19 -10.71 -9.16 -8.40
CA GLU A 19 -10.48 -9.16 -9.84
C GLU A 19 -10.43 -7.73 -10.39
N PHE A 20 -11.27 -6.84 -9.86
CA PHE A 20 -11.27 -5.44 -10.24
C PHE A 20 -10.04 -4.72 -9.72
N GLU A 21 -9.66 -4.90 -8.44
CA GLU A 21 -8.46 -4.23 -7.89
C GLU A 21 -7.18 -4.73 -8.57
N VAL A 22 -7.08 -6.03 -8.85
CA VAL A 22 -5.96 -6.62 -9.61
C VAL A 22 -5.95 -6.09 -11.05
N GLY A 23 -7.08 -6.09 -11.74
CA GLY A 23 -7.19 -5.57 -13.10
C GLY A 23 -6.80 -4.09 -13.20
N TYR A 24 -7.24 -3.27 -12.24
CA TYR A 24 -6.89 -1.86 -12.16
C TYR A 24 -5.37 -1.66 -11.95
N LEU A 25 -4.77 -2.38 -11.00
CA LEU A 25 -3.32 -2.28 -10.77
C LEU A 25 -2.51 -2.77 -11.97
N CYS A 26 -2.92 -3.86 -12.62
CA CYS A 26 -2.27 -4.35 -13.84
C CYS A 26 -2.35 -3.31 -14.96
N HIS A 27 -3.51 -2.68 -15.17
CA HIS A 27 -3.67 -1.62 -16.14
C HIS A 27 -2.73 -0.42 -15.85
N GLU A 28 -2.66 0.03 -14.60
CA GLU A 28 -1.76 1.11 -14.18
C GLU A 28 -0.28 0.77 -14.39
N ILE A 29 0.13 -0.48 -14.09
CA ILE A 29 1.50 -0.95 -14.33
C ILE A 29 1.84 -0.90 -15.81
N VAL A 30 0.97 -1.43 -16.67
CA VAL A 30 1.16 -1.46 -18.12
C VAL A 30 1.23 -0.03 -18.68
N TYR A 31 0.30 0.84 -18.25
CA TYR A 31 0.27 2.24 -18.67
C TYR A 31 1.57 2.98 -18.32
N ARG A 32 2.06 2.81 -17.09
CA ARG A 32 3.32 3.44 -16.66
C ARG A 32 4.54 2.86 -17.36
N TYR A 33 4.54 1.56 -17.63
CA TYR A 33 5.59 0.93 -18.42
C TYR A 33 5.62 1.47 -19.86
N GLN A 34 4.46 1.68 -20.47
CA GLN A 34 4.36 2.32 -21.78
C GLN A 34 4.93 3.75 -21.76
N LEU A 35 4.60 4.56 -20.74
CA LEU A 35 5.18 5.90 -20.58
C LEU A 35 6.71 5.88 -20.46
N VAL A 36 7.27 4.90 -19.72
CA VAL A 36 8.72 4.73 -19.61
C VAL A 36 9.34 4.44 -20.98
N LEU A 37 8.73 3.55 -21.78
CA LEU A 37 9.20 3.24 -23.13
C LEU A 37 9.12 4.44 -24.07
N GLU A 38 8.04 5.21 -24.02
CA GLU A 38 7.86 6.42 -24.82
C GLU A 38 8.92 7.48 -24.46
N LEU A 39 9.16 7.72 -23.17
CA LEU A 39 10.21 8.62 -22.68
C LEU A 39 11.60 8.15 -23.09
N TYR A 40 11.87 6.85 -23.02
CA TYR A 40 13.13 6.26 -23.45
C TYR A 40 13.34 6.44 -24.96
N GLN A 41 12.31 6.16 -25.76
CA GLN A 41 12.38 6.33 -27.21
C GLN A 41 12.56 7.81 -27.61
N MET A 42 11.91 8.73 -26.90
CA MET A 42 12.14 10.17 -27.07
C MET A 42 13.59 10.53 -26.77
N ALA A 43 14.17 9.98 -25.70
CA ALA A 43 15.57 10.20 -25.37
C ALA A 43 16.50 9.63 -26.45
N GLU A 44 16.31 8.38 -26.86
CA GLU A 44 17.14 7.73 -27.88
C GLU A 44 17.12 8.51 -29.21
N ARG A 45 15.93 8.84 -29.73
CA ARG A 45 15.77 9.59 -30.98
C ARG A 45 16.44 10.96 -30.95
N ARG A 46 16.45 11.60 -29.78
CA ARG A 46 16.91 12.98 -29.64
C ARG A 46 18.39 13.09 -29.29
N PHE A 47 18.93 12.14 -28.53
CA PHE A 47 20.27 12.22 -27.96
C PHE A 47 21.26 11.20 -28.52
N VAL A 48 20.81 10.00 -28.90
CA VAL A 48 21.72 8.93 -29.34
C VAL A 48 22.02 9.03 -30.84
N LYS A 49 21.05 9.46 -31.65
CA LYS A 49 21.19 9.53 -33.12
C LYS A 49 22.00 10.72 -33.64
N PHE A 50 22.24 11.75 -32.83
CA PHE A 50 22.92 12.98 -33.25
C PHE A 50 24.13 13.26 -32.35
N GLU A 51 25.24 12.58 -32.62
CA GLU A 51 26.50 12.68 -31.85
C GLU A 51 27.09 14.09 -31.85
N ASN A 52 26.87 14.85 -32.92
CA ASN A 52 27.42 16.19 -33.09
C ASN A 52 26.34 17.15 -33.58
N ARG A 53 25.73 17.96 -32.69
CA ARG A 53 25.66 19.41 -32.93
C ARG A 53 25.06 20.30 -31.85
N ASN A 54 24.26 19.85 -30.90
CA ASN A 54 23.79 20.71 -29.80
C ASN A 54 23.33 19.83 -28.64
N PHE A 55 24.25 19.66 -27.69
CA PHE A 55 24.05 19.12 -26.35
C PHE A 55 22.69 19.56 -25.80
N ALA A 56 21.68 18.69 -25.85
CA ALA A 56 20.39 19.14 -25.36
C ALA A 56 20.56 19.49 -23.87
N PRO A 57 19.92 20.58 -23.42
CA PRO A 57 20.23 21.20 -22.15
C PRO A 57 20.24 20.15 -21.05
N VAL A 58 21.30 20.12 -20.25
CA VAL A 58 21.54 19.13 -19.19
C VAL A 58 20.29 18.92 -18.32
N GLY A 59 19.57 20.01 -18.03
CA GLY A 59 18.30 19.97 -17.31
C GLY A 59 17.21 19.12 -17.98
N TYR A 60 17.12 19.13 -19.31
CA TYR A 60 16.15 18.31 -20.05
C TYR A 60 16.52 16.82 -20.04
N MET A 61 17.82 16.47 -20.10
CA MET A 61 18.27 15.08 -19.90
C MET A 61 17.96 14.59 -18.49
N PHE A 62 18.30 15.39 -17.47
CA PHE A 62 17.96 15.06 -16.09
C PHE A 62 16.47 14.96 -15.85
N TYR A 63 15.67 15.80 -16.49
CA TYR A 63 14.20 15.72 -16.41
C TYR A 63 13.69 14.39 -16.98
N ILE A 64 14.13 13.98 -18.17
CA ILE A 64 13.69 12.69 -18.73
C ILE A 64 14.16 11.52 -17.84
N TYR A 65 15.42 11.55 -17.40
CA TYR A 65 15.97 10.53 -16.51
C TYR A 65 15.20 10.40 -15.19
N THR A 66 14.95 11.53 -14.51
CA THR A 66 14.21 11.55 -13.24
C THR A 66 12.78 11.09 -13.41
N ASN A 67 12.11 11.44 -14.51
CA ASN A 67 10.77 10.92 -14.80
C ASN A 67 10.76 9.42 -15.05
N ILE A 68 11.70 8.89 -15.85
CA ILE A 68 11.84 7.44 -16.07
C ILE A 68 12.06 6.72 -14.74
N LEU A 69 12.94 7.27 -13.90
CA LEU A 69 13.24 6.70 -12.59
C LEU A 69 12.03 6.73 -11.66
N GLN A 70 11.29 7.84 -11.62
CA GLN A 70 10.08 7.99 -10.83
C GLN A 70 9.00 7.00 -11.28
N GLN A 71 8.75 6.88 -12.59
CA GLN A 71 7.79 5.91 -13.12
C GLN A 71 8.22 4.46 -12.82
N SER A 72 9.52 4.16 -12.86
CA SER A 72 10.04 2.84 -12.50
C SER A 72 9.83 2.52 -11.01
N GLN A 73 10.02 3.51 -10.12
CA GLN A 73 9.73 3.37 -8.70
C GLN A 73 8.23 3.15 -8.45
N ASP A 74 7.37 3.90 -9.15
CA ASP A 74 5.92 3.74 -9.05
C ASP A 74 5.48 2.34 -9.52
N ILE A 75 6.07 1.80 -10.61
CA ILE A 75 5.83 0.43 -11.06
C ILE A 75 6.19 -0.60 -9.97
N ILE A 76 7.37 -0.46 -9.35
CA ILE A 76 7.79 -1.35 -8.25
C ILE A 76 6.79 -1.26 -7.07
N HIS A 77 6.35 -0.05 -6.74
CA HIS A 77 5.36 0.16 -5.69
C HIS A 77 4.01 -0.50 -6.02
N LEU A 78 3.54 -0.39 -7.26
CA LEU A 78 2.33 -1.05 -7.75
C LEU A 78 2.46 -2.59 -7.67
N CYS A 79 3.62 -3.14 -8.00
CA CYS A 79 3.90 -4.57 -7.82
C CYS A 79 3.86 -5.01 -6.35
N HIS A 80 4.38 -4.19 -5.43
CA HIS A 80 4.25 -4.45 -4.00
C HIS A 80 2.79 -4.42 -3.55
N MET A 81 2.00 -3.45 -4.03
CA MET A 81 0.57 -3.39 -3.73
C MET A 81 -0.19 -4.60 -4.25
N LEU A 82 0.15 -5.14 -5.43
CA LEU A 82 -0.43 -6.41 -5.93
C LEU A 82 -0.22 -7.56 -4.94
N HIS A 83 0.99 -7.68 -4.39
CA HIS A 83 1.28 -8.70 -3.39
C HIS A 83 0.55 -8.47 -2.05
N GLU A 84 0.29 -7.22 -1.69
CA GLU A 84 -0.53 -6.88 -0.51
C GLU A 84 -2.01 -7.16 -0.73
N ILE A 85 -2.53 -6.94 -1.94
CA ILE A 85 -3.92 -7.28 -2.31
C ILE A 85 -4.15 -8.79 -2.19
N GLU A 86 -3.20 -9.60 -2.66
CA GLU A 86 -3.27 -11.05 -2.49
C GLU A 86 -3.46 -11.43 -1.00
N LYS A 87 -2.73 -10.77 -0.09
CA LYS A 87 -2.90 -10.96 1.36
C LYS A 87 -4.24 -10.43 1.88
N LYS A 88 -4.72 -9.29 1.39
CA LYS A 88 -5.99 -8.64 1.80
C LYS A 88 -7.22 -9.51 1.49
N TYR A 89 -7.16 -10.27 0.40
CA TYR A 89 -8.24 -11.14 -0.07
C TYR A 89 -8.00 -12.63 0.19
N LYS A 90 -6.88 -13.00 0.82
CA LYS A 90 -6.63 -14.38 1.24
C LYS A 90 -7.77 -14.88 2.16
N GLY A 91 -8.58 -15.81 1.65
CA GLY A 91 -9.71 -16.40 2.36
C GLY A 91 -11.05 -15.66 2.19
N LYS A 92 -11.12 -14.58 1.40
CA LYS A 92 -12.38 -13.96 0.97
C LYS A 92 -12.71 -14.51 -0.42
N ARG A 93 -13.89 -15.12 -0.57
CA ARG A 93 -14.37 -15.60 -1.87
C ARG A 93 -14.56 -14.42 -2.82
N GLY A 94 -14.10 -14.59 -4.07
CA GLY A 94 -14.37 -13.64 -5.14
C GLY A 94 -15.86 -13.56 -5.45
N VAL A 95 -16.32 -12.47 -6.07
CA VAL A 95 -17.73 -12.33 -6.49
C VAL A 95 -18.10 -13.35 -7.57
N PHE A 96 -17.11 -13.98 -8.20
CA PHE A 96 -17.27 -15.03 -9.22
C PHE A 96 -16.95 -16.44 -8.72
N ASP A 97 -16.51 -16.63 -7.47
CA ASP A 97 -16.21 -17.96 -6.91
C ASP A 97 -17.46 -18.86 -6.82
N ASP A 98 -18.66 -18.29 -6.87
CA ASP A 98 -19.92 -19.04 -6.80
C ASP A 98 -20.33 -19.67 -8.15
N TYR A 99 -19.64 -19.35 -9.26
CA TYR A 99 -19.95 -19.91 -10.59
C TYR A 99 -19.17 -21.20 -10.92
N GLY A 100 -18.23 -21.60 -10.08
CA GLY A 100 -17.36 -22.75 -10.29
C GLY A 100 -17.49 -23.80 -9.20
N GLU A 101 -18.18 -24.89 -9.54
CA GLU A 101 -18.17 -26.19 -8.87
C GLU A 101 -18.65 -26.28 -7.41
N ASN A 102 -19.69 -27.10 -7.26
CA ASN A 102 -19.96 -27.90 -6.07
C ASN A 102 -18.66 -28.42 -5.44
N ARG A 103 -18.22 -27.79 -4.36
CA ARG A 103 -17.41 -28.45 -3.33
C ARG A 103 -18.03 -28.20 -1.97
N ASP A 104 -18.71 -29.26 -1.52
CA ASP A 104 -18.96 -29.55 -0.13
C ASP A 104 -17.72 -29.27 0.70
N ASN A 105 -17.66 -28.09 1.30
CA ASN A 105 -16.87 -27.86 2.49
C ASN A 105 -17.79 -27.22 3.49
N LYS A 106 -18.46 -28.09 4.22
CA LYS A 106 -19.07 -27.85 5.52
C LYS A 106 -18.03 -27.12 6.37
N VAL A 107 -18.07 -25.79 6.36
CA VAL A 107 -17.22 -24.95 7.20
C VAL A 107 -17.62 -25.28 8.63
N ASN A 108 -16.83 -26.13 9.28
CA ASN A 108 -16.94 -26.36 10.71
C ASN A 108 -16.77 -25.01 11.40
N SER A 109 -17.86 -24.43 11.90
CA SER A 109 -17.88 -23.15 12.63
C SER A 109 -16.93 -23.14 13.85
N SER A 110 -16.44 -24.31 14.26
CA SER A 110 -15.43 -24.47 15.31
C SER A 110 -14.01 -24.10 14.90
N SER A 111 -13.65 -24.00 13.61
CA SER A 111 -12.28 -23.65 13.18
C SER A 111 -12.07 -22.13 13.10
N ALA A 112 -13.06 -21.38 12.64
CA ALA A 112 -13.03 -19.91 12.59
C ALA A 112 -12.93 -19.31 14.00
N MET A 113 -13.71 -19.84 14.95
CA MET A 113 -13.68 -19.42 16.35
C MET A 113 -12.32 -19.72 17.02
N LYS A 114 -11.66 -20.84 16.66
CA LYS A 114 -10.30 -21.17 17.12
C LYS A 114 -9.25 -20.24 16.52
N SER A 115 -9.43 -19.78 15.27
CA SER A 115 -8.52 -18.83 14.62
C SER A 115 -8.60 -17.42 15.22
N GLU A 116 -9.81 -16.95 15.55
CA GLU A 116 -9.99 -15.67 16.26
C GLU A 116 -9.37 -15.70 17.66
N LEU A 117 -9.60 -16.79 18.41
CA LEU A 117 -9.00 -16.99 19.74
C LEU A 117 -7.46 -17.05 19.68
N ALA A 118 -6.88 -17.60 18.62
CA ALA A 118 -5.43 -17.62 18.41
C ALA A 118 -4.88 -16.21 18.11
N TYR A 119 -5.60 -15.44 17.31
CA TYR A 119 -5.24 -14.05 16.98
C TYR A 119 -5.34 -13.14 18.21
N GLU A 120 -6.40 -13.26 19.02
CA GLU A 120 -6.54 -12.52 20.27
C GLU A 120 -5.44 -12.84 21.28
N LYS A 121 -5.08 -14.13 21.44
CA LYS A 121 -3.95 -14.55 22.29
C LYS A 121 -2.63 -13.96 21.81
N TRP A 122 -2.40 -13.91 20.51
CA TRP A 122 -1.20 -13.28 19.94
C TRP A 122 -1.16 -11.76 20.21
N LEU A 123 -2.29 -11.06 20.05
CA LEU A 123 -2.43 -9.63 20.35
C LEU A 123 -2.23 -9.31 21.83
N GLN A 124 -2.73 -10.18 22.72
CA GLN A 124 -2.49 -10.06 24.16
C GLN A 124 -1.01 -10.26 24.50
N LYS A 125 -0.33 -11.23 23.87
CA LYS A 125 1.11 -11.47 24.06
C LYS A 125 1.96 -10.28 23.62
N GLN A 126 1.67 -9.68 22.47
CA GLN A 126 2.32 -8.44 22.00
C GLN A 126 2.15 -7.28 23.00
N ARG A 127 0.92 -7.05 23.48
CA ARG A 127 0.65 -6.01 24.50
C ARG A 127 1.38 -6.27 25.81
N GLN A 128 1.55 -7.53 26.22
CA GLN A 128 2.31 -7.89 27.41
C GLN A 128 3.81 -7.67 27.23
N GLU A 129 4.39 -8.04 26.09
CA GLU A 129 5.80 -7.81 25.77
C GLU A 129 6.13 -6.32 25.69
N GLU A 130 5.24 -5.52 25.11
CA GLU A 130 5.39 -4.07 25.05
C GLU A 130 5.34 -3.44 26.45
N ARG A 131 4.41 -3.89 27.32
CA ARG A 131 4.37 -3.49 28.73
C ARG A 131 5.64 -3.88 29.49
N LYS A 132 6.22 -5.06 29.22
CA LYS A 132 7.49 -5.49 29.82
C LYS A 132 8.65 -4.59 29.38
N ARG A 133 8.79 -4.34 28.07
CA ARG A 133 9.80 -3.42 27.51
C ARG A 133 9.68 -2.01 28.08
N GLN A 134 8.45 -1.49 28.24
CA GLN A 134 8.24 -0.18 28.87
C GLN A 134 8.64 -0.16 30.34
N LYS A 135 8.37 -1.24 31.10
CA LYS A 135 8.77 -1.35 32.50
C LYS A 135 10.30 -1.43 32.65
N GLU A 136 10.98 -2.20 31.80
CA GLU A 136 12.44 -2.30 31.77
C GLU A 136 13.08 -0.95 31.42
N ARG A 137 12.55 -0.26 30.40
CA ARG A 137 13.00 1.08 30.04
C ARG A 137 12.84 2.07 31.18
N LYS A 138 11.73 2.03 31.92
CA LYS A 138 11.51 2.87 33.12
C LYS A 138 12.50 2.51 34.24
N LYS A 139 12.81 1.22 34.46
CA LYS A 139 13.81 0.78 35.45
C LYS A 139 15.21 1.26 35.08
N TYR A 140 15.60 1.11 33.81
CA TYR A 140 16.88 1.57 33.27
C TYR A 140 17.03 3.09 33.41
N LEU A 141 16.00 3.87 33.06
CA LEU A 141 16.02 5.33 33.25
C LEU A 141 16.14 5.73 34.72
N LYS A 142 15.49 5.00 35.64
CA LYS A 142 15.63 5.22 37.09
C LYS A 142 17.04 4.90 37.59
N GLN A 143 17.68 3.85 37.06
CA GLN A 143 19.07 3.53 37.39
C GLN A 143 20.02 4.62 36.87
N LEU A 144 19.90 5.03 35.61
CA LEU A 144 20.69 6.14 35.05
C LEU A 144 20.56 7.43 35.86
N HIS A 145 19.35 7.77 36.32
CA HIS A 145 19.12 8.93 37.17
C HIS A 145 19.80 8.82 38.54
N LYS A 146 19.94 7.61 39.11
CA LYS A 146 20.70 7.39 40.36
C LYS A 146 22.20 7.62 40.18
N PHE A 147 22.74 7.41 38.99
CA PHE A 147 24.16 7.63 38.65
C PHE A 147 24.43 9.05 38.10
N GLY A 148 23.50 10.00 38.29
CA GLY A 148 23.69 11.40 37.87
C GLY A 148 23.65 11.66 36.37
N MET A 149 23.39 10.62 35.54
CA MET A 149 23.24 10.78 34.10
C MET A 149 21.82 11.24 33.76
N THR A 150 21.68 12.54 33.46
CA THR A 150 20.42 13.10 32.98
C THR A 150 20.28 12.84 31.48
N THR A 151 19.39 11.92 31.12
CA THR A 151 19.03 11.72 29.71
C THR A 151 18.31 12.97 29.19
N THR A 152 18.70 13.44 28.00
CA THR A 152 18.08 14.59 27.35
C THR A 152 16.57 14.34 27.22
N LYS A 153 15.77 15.23 27.82
CA LYS A 153 14.31 15.22 27.65
C LYS A 153 14.03 15.31 26.15
N LYS A 154 13.55 14.22 25.54
CA LYS A 154 13.06 14.28 24.15
C LYS A 154 11.93 15.30 24.14
N LYS A 155 12.15 16.45 23.50
CA LYS A 155 11.06 17.39 23.18
C LYS A 155 10.04 16.61 22.37
N THR A 156 8.90 16.30 22.98
CA THR A 156 7.72 15.85 22.23
C THR A 156 7.31 17.04 21.38
N ARG A 157 7.72 17.02 20.11
CA ARG A 157 7.20 17.97 19.13
C ARG A 157 5.68 17.75 19.15
N ASN A 158 4.91 18.76 19.57
CA ASN A 158 3.47 18.73 19.37
C ASN A 158 3.28 18.51 17.88
N LYS A 159 2.88 17.29 17.50
CA LYS A 159 2.40 17.01 16.16
C LYS A 159 1.06 17.73 16.08
N ASN A 160 1.09 19.03 15.82
CA ASN A 160 -0.01 19.65 15.12
C ASN A 160 -0.06 18.91 13.79
N SER A 161 -0.96 17.94 13.74
CA SER A 161 -1.36 17.19 12.57
C SER A 161 -1.92 18.19 11.56
N SER A 162 -1.06 18.91 10.84
CA SER A 162 -1.50 19.81 9.75
C SER A 162 -1.87 19.03 8.48
N TRP A 163 -1.87 17.71 8.55
CA TRP A 163 -2.34 16.84 7.50
C TRP A 163 -3.16 15.74 8.16
N PRO A 164 -4.50 15.76 8.05
CA PRO A 164 -5.19 14.51 8.16
C PRO A 164 -4.67 13.66 7.00
N LEU A 165 -3.97 12.57 7.31
CA LEU A 165 -3.81 11.46 6.37
C LEU A 165 -5.19 10.80 6.21
N HIS A 166 -6.14 11.55 5.67
CA HIS A 166 -7.21 10.98 4.87
C HIS A 166 -6.51 10.49 3.61
N TYR A 167 -5.93 9.30 3.68
CA TYR A 167 -5.97 8.43 2.52
C TYR A 167 -7.44 8.39 2.12
N GLY A 168 -7.75 8.99 0.98
CA GLY A 168 -9.10 9.04 0.47
C GLY A 168 -9.67 7.63 0.51
N TRP A 169 -10.76 7.46 1.27
CA TRP A 169 -11.73 6.35 1.31
C TRP A 169 -12.52 6.26 2.64
N SER A 170 -12.56 7.31 3.47
CA SER A 170 -13.62 7.41 4.48
C SER A 170 -14.84 8.15 3.90
N ILE A 171 -15.66 7.42 3.13
CA ILE A 171 -17.08 7.76 2.96
C ILE A 171 -17.77 7.21 4.20
N GLU A 172 -17.78 7.98 5.27
CA GLU A 172 -18.60 7.74 6.46
C GLU A 172 -18.52 9.02 7.30
N ASN A 173 -19.40 9.96 6.95
CA ASN A 173 -20.01 10.96 7.82
C ASN A 173 -20.99 11.77 6.95
N TRP A 174 -22.12 11.13 6.65
CA TRP A 174 -23.43 11.76 6.54
C TRP A 174 -24.30 11.10 7.60
#